data_AF-A0A929DLR9-F1
#
_entry.id   AF-A0A929DLR9-F1
#
_cell.length_a   1.000
_cell.length_b   1.000
_cell.length_c   1.000
_cell.angle_alpha   90.00
_cell.angle_beta   90.00
_cell.angle_gamma   90.00
#
_symmetry.space_group_name_H-M   'P 1'
#
loop_
_entity.id
_entity.type
_entity.pdbx_description
1 polymer ?
#
loop_
_entity_poly.entity_id
_entity_poly.type
_entity_poly.pdbx_seq_one_letter_code
_entity_poly.pdbx_strand_id
1 'polypeptide(L)'
;LKDLTYNVDMLTTPEPIDSKDQLDPKKYGAIVESGMRRGLLLPDLEGVDTVDYQIDICRQKAGIMPDEPIKLYRFQVKRYK
;
A
#
# COMPACT_ATOMS: atom_id res chain seq x y z
N LEU A 1 32.48 -11.21 2.00
CA LEU A 1 31.11 -10.77 2.35
C LEU A 1 31.12 -9.85 3.59
N LYS A 2 31.98 -8.81 3.64
CA LYS A 2 32.16 -8.01 4.88
C LYS A 2 31.27 -6.76 4.97
N ASP A 3 30.55 -6.40 3.89
CA ASP A 3 29.81 -5.13 3.81
C ASP A 3 28.37 -5.33 3.32
N LEU A 4 27.64 -6.25 3.94
CA LEU A 4 26.23 -6.47 3.59
C LEU A 4 25.34 -5.94 4.71
N THR A 5 24.64 -4.84 4.42
CA THR A 5 23.58 -4.29 5.28
C THR A 5 22.25 -4.90 4.84
N TYR A 6 21.51 -5.48 5.78
CA TYR A 6 20.19 -6.03 5.53
C TYR A 6 19.15 -5.11 6.16
N ASN A 7 18.11 -4.77 5.40
CA ASN A 7 16.92 -4.14 5.95
C ASN A 7 15.79 -5.15 5.84
N VAL A 8 15.09 -5.40 6.95
CA VAL A 8 13.97 -6.33 7.00
C VAL A 8 12.71 -5.55 7.30
N ASP A 9 11.77 -5.57 6.37
CA ASP A 9 10.45 -4.96 6.53
C ASP A 9 9.44 -6.04 6.91
N MET A 10 8.93 -5.99 8.14
CA MET A 10 7.82 -6.84 8.58
C MET A 10 6.49 -6.14 8.28
N LEU A 11 5.67 -6.80 7.45
CA LEU A 11 4.32 -6.36 7.11
C LEU A 11 3.32 -6.97 8.08
N THR A 12 2.38 -6.16 8.59
CA THR A 12 1.22 -6.70 9.33
C THR A 12 0.23 -7.35 8.38
N THR A 13 -0.65 -8.21 8.91
CA THR A 13 -1.79 -8.72 8.14
C THR A 13 -2.64 -7.54 7.64
N PRO A 14 -3.02 -7.52 6.35
CA PRO A 14 -3.90 -6.48 5.82
C PRO A 14 -5.29 -6.50 6.46
N GLU A 15 -5.76 -5.33 6.86
CA GLU A 15 -7.09 -5.13 7.44
C GLU A 15 -7.99 -4.42 6.42
N PRO A 16 -9.23 -4.89 6.19
CA PRO A 16 -10.17 -4.19 5.32
C PRO A 16 -10.54 -2.83 5.91
N ILE A 17 -10.78 -1.85 5.05
CA ILE A 17 -11.25 -0.53 5.44
C ILE A 17 -12.47 -0.12 4.61
N ASP A 18 -13.40 0.59 5.25
CA ASP A 18 -14.64 1.04 4.62
C ASP A 18 -14.49 2.40 3.92
N SER A 19 -13.49 3.19 4.32
CA SER A 19 -13.21 4.51 3.73
C SER A 19 -11.72 4.77 3.65
N LYS A 20 -11.33 5.52 2.60
CA LYS A 20 -9.98 6.04 2.41
C LYS A 20 -9.52 6.95 3.55
N ASP A 21 -10.43 7.54 4.32
CA ASP A 21 -10.08 8.39 5.48
C ASP A 21 -9.36 7.61 6.60
N GLN A 22 -9.39 6.28 6.54
CA GLN A 22 -8.67 5.39 7.44
C GLN A 22 -7.21 5.13 7.00
N LEU A 23 -6.77 5.73 5.90
CA LEU A 23 -5.40 5.69 5.39
C LEU A 23 -4.66 6.99 5.69
N ASP A 24 -3.40 6.83 6.04
CA ASP A 24 -2.39 7.88 6.12
C ASP A 24 -1.20 7.36 5.30
N PRO A 25 -0.85 8.00 4.16
CA PRO A 25 0.17 7.48 3.24
C PRO A 25 1.54 7.28 3.89
N LYS A 26 1.82 7.99 5.00
CA LYS A 26 3.08 7.87 5.74
C LYS A 26 3.07 6.71 6.74
N LYS A 27 1.89 6.28 7.19
CA LYS A 27 1.76 5.23 8.23
C LYS A 27 1.34 3.88 7.66
N TYR A 28 0.48 3.89 6.65
CA TYR A 28 -0.17 2.70 6.13
C TYR A 28 0.19 2.46 4.67
N GLY A 29 0.56 1.22 4.38
CA GLY A 29 0.52 0.72 3.02
C GLY A 29 -0.93 0.46 2.62
N ALA A 30 -1.21 0.63 1.33
CA ALA A 30 -2.53 0.44 0.75
C ALA A 30 -2.54 -0.79 -0.13
N ILE A 31 -3.66 -1.50 -0.13
CA ILE A 31 -3.95 -2.58 -1.06
C ILE A 31 -5.31 -2.33 -1.69
N VAL A 32 -5.36 -2.46 -3.00
CA VAL A 32 -6.61 -2.44 -3.77
C VAL A 32 -6.86 -3.84 -4.34
N GLU A 33 -8.11 -4.29 -4.32
CA GLU A 33 -8.52 -5.57 -4.91
C GLU A 33 -9.76 -5.39 -5.78
N SER A 34 -9.73 -5.95 -7.00
CA SER A 34 -10.88 -6.05 -7.90
C SER A 34 -10.88 -7.43 -8.58
N GLY A 35 -11.71 -8.33 -8.05
CA GLY A 35 -11.75 -9.73 -8.49
C GLY A 35 -10.40 -10.42 -8.23
N MET A 36 -9.73 -10.89 -9.28
CA MET A 36 -8.41 -11.52 -9.20
C MET A 36 -7.23 -10.53 -9.25
N ARG A 37 -7.49 -9.24 -9.55
CA ARG A 37 -6.43 -8.22 -9.64
C ARG A 37 -6.21 -7.58 -8.28
N ARG A 38 -4.95 -7.41 -7.91
CA ARG A 38 -4.54 -6.81 -6.65
C ARG A 38 -3.32 -5.92 -6.82
N GLY A 39 -3.39 -4.74 -6.25
CA GLY A 39 -2.28 -3.77 -6.19
C GLY A 39 -1.89 -3.49 -4.76
N LEU A 40 -0.61 -3.28 -4.52
CA LEU A 40 -0.06 -2.93 -3.21
C LEU A 40 0.92 -1.77 -3.37
N LEU A 41 0.90 -0.87 -2.40
CA LEU A 41 1.88 0.18 -2.25
C LEU A 41 2.30 0.30 -0.79
N LEU A 42 3.61 0.37 -0.55
CA LEU A 42 4.17 0.57 0.78
C LEU A 42 3.86 1.99 1.29
N PRO A 43 3.84 2.19 2.62
CA PRO A 43 3.79 3.53 3.19
C PRO A 43 5.10 4.30 2.96
N ASP A 44 5.02 5.61 3.17
CA ASP A 44 6.18 6.51 3.29
C ASP A 44 7.07 6.51 2.04
N LEU A 45 6.42 6.58 0.87
CA LEU A 45 7.09 6.72 -0.42
C LEU A 45 7.20 8.19 -0.81
N GLU A 46 8.40 8.57 -1.26
CA GLU A 46 8.67 9.93 -1.75
C GLU A 46 7.74 10.29 -2.92
N GLY A 47 7.11 11.47 -2.83
CA GLY A 47 6.16 11.97 -3.83
C GLY A 47 4.73 11.42 -3.71
N VAL A 48 4.44 10.56 -2.72
CA VAL A 48 3.08 10.02 -2.48
C VAL A 48 2.47 10.66 -1.24
N ASP A 49 2.06 11.92 -1.37
CA ASP A 49 1.61 12.74 -0.22
C ASP A 49 0.10 12.67 0.06
N THR A 50 -0.69 12.07 -0.84
CA THR A 50 -2.16 12.00 -0.69
C THR A 50 -2.67 10.57 -0.79
N VAL A 51 -3.74 10.29 -0.05
CA VAL A 51 -4.39 8.97 -0.05
C VAL A 51 -4.95 8.64 -1.43
N ASP A 52 -5.57 9.60 -2.11
CA ASP A 52 -6.12 9.40 -3.44
C ASP A 52 -5.04 9.02 -4.44
N TYR A 53 -3.88 9.70 -4.40
CA TYR A 53 -2.75 9.37 -5.26
C TYR A 53 -2.14 8.00 -4.91
N GLN A 54 -2.05 7.67 -3.62
CA GLN A 54 -1.60 6.35 -3.16
C GLN A 54 -2.49 5.22 -3.74
N ILE A 55 -3.82 5.39 -3.68
CA ILE A 55 -4.78 4.44 -4.22
C ILE A 55 -4.66 4.36 -5.75
N ASP A 56 -4.52 5.49 -6.43
CA ASP A 56 -4.41 5.52 -7.90
C ASP A 56 -3.17 4.75 -8.40
N ILE A 57 -2.01 4.96 -7.77
CA ILE A 57 -0.79 4.18 -8.07
C ILE A 57 -1.02 2.68 -7.84
N CYS A 58 -1.68 2.32 -6.74
CA CYS A 58 -2.06 0.93 -6.45
C CYS A 58 -2.91 0.33 -7.58
N ARG A 59 -3.91 1.07 -8.07
CA ARG A 59 -4.78 0.65 -9.17
C ARG A 59 -4.01 0.46 -10.46
N GLN A 60 -3.16 1.43 -10.82
CA GLN A 60 -2.32 1.36 -12.01
C GLN A 60 -1.39 0.13 -11.98
N LYS A 61 -0.76 -0.16 -10.84
CA LYS A 61 0.07 -1.37 -10.66
C LYS A 61 -0.70 -2.68 -10.83
N ALA A 62 -2.01 -2.66 -10.55
CA ALA A 62 -2.89 -3.82 -10.67
C ALA A 62 -3.64 -3.90 -12.01
N GLY A 63 -3.49 -2.90 -12.89
CA GLY A 63 -4.29 -2.78 -14.11
C GLY A 63 -5.79 -2.63 -13.82
N ILE A 64 -6.15 -1.87 -12.80
CA ILE A 64 -7.54 -1.55 -12.42
C ILE A 64 -7.87 -0.14 -12.88
N MET A 65 -8.93 0.04 -13.69
CA MET A 65 -9.35 1.35 -14.17
C MET A 65 -9.95 2.19 -13.03
N PRO A 66 -9.92 3.54 -13.08
CA PRO A 66 -10.34 4.41 -11.97
C PRO A 66 -11.80 4.23 -11.50
N ASP A 67 -12.68 3.86 -12.43
CA ASP A 67 -14.12 3.70 -12.25
C ASP A 67 -14.54 2.31 -11.73
N GLU A 68 -13.61 1.35 -11.70
CA GLU A 68 -13.94 0.00 -11.24
C GLU A 68 -14.20 -0.04 -9.72
N PRO A 69 -15.14 -0.87 -9.25
CA PRO A 69 -15.27 -1.10 -7.82
C PRO A 69 -14.01 -1.81 -7.28
N ILE A 70 -13.52 -1.34 -6.14
CA ILE A 70 -12.39 -1.94 -5.42
C ILE A 70 -12.76 -2.20 -3.97
N LYS A 71 -12.12 -3.22 -3.38
CA LYS A 71 -11.97 -3.32 -1.93
C LYS A 71 -10.66 -2.68 -1.52
N LEU A 72 -10.67 -1.99 -0.39
CA LEU A 72 -9.50 -1.36 0.20
C LEU A 72 -9.05 -2.12 1.44
N TYR A 73 -7.74 -2.28 1.57
CA TYR A 73 -7.11 -2.78 2.78
C TYR A 73 -5.92 -1.90 3.14
N ARG A 74 -5.61 -1.85 4.44
CA ARG A 74 -4.41 -1.19 4.96
C ARG A 74 -3.52 -2.19 5.69
N PHE A 75 -2.22 -1.91 5.74
CA PHE A 75 -1.27 -2.64 6.58
C PHE A 75 -0.17 -1.69 7.06
N GLN A 76 0.55 -2.09 8.11
CA GLN A 76 1.69 -1.34 8.64
C GLN A 76 3.00 -2.06 8.29
N VAL A 77 4.07 -1.27 8.22
CA VAL A 77 5.44 -1.76 8.01
C VAL A 77 6.28 -1.46 9.23
N LYS A 78 6.92 -2.48 9.79
CA LYS A 78 7.93 -2.34 10.83
C LYS A 78 9.30 -2.64 10.23
N ARG A 79 10.17 -1.62 10.15
CA ARG A 79 11.51 -1.74 9.57
C ARG A 79 12.53 -2.09 10.65
N TYR A 80 13.33 -3.12 10.40
CA TYR A 80 14.46 -3.55 11.23
C TYR A 80 15.76 -3.41 10.43
N LYS A 81 16.83 -2.96 11.11
CA LYS A 81 18.19 -2.83 10.58
C LYS A 81 19.10 -3.89 11.16
#